data_AF-L0HDC2-F1
#
_entry.id   AF-L0HDC2-F1
#
_cell.length_a   1.000
_cell.length_b   1.000
_cell.length_c   1.000
_cell.angle_alpha   90.00
_cell.angle_beta   90.00
_cell.angle_gamma   90.00
#
_symmetry.space_group_name_H-M   'P 1'
#
loop_
_entity.id
_entity.type
_entity.pdbx_description
1 polymer ?
#
loop_
_entity_poly.entity_id
_entity_poly.type
_entity_poly.pdbx_seq_one_letter_code
_entity_poly.pdbx_strand_id
1 'polypeptide(L)'
;MRFPGSVLQGVQGGKGHYFRIGCQRVMERLGKQMGIDSDVEIEMYGRMMIALGAIEDCREFAAFIPEVRTNMAYASPGAKTPADVLAIEGRITVVGGMPHAAGRPRFGASGHLARFVLGIMQDHPEIRVAINFSSPPDLIQWLEWYCRQKDWPFAVIDRSEESTGGRNIEGSTMSWKAAEAIRKTGDRAPKIICDRGDFGKEPVSVIVGPEPISTVTELLSIVREYSRR
;
A
#
# COMPACT_ATOMS: atom_id res chain seq x y z
N MET A 1 -43.36 -37.91 -18.47
CA MET A 1 -42.54 -38.97 -17.84
C MET A 1 -42.45 -38.69 -16.35
N ARG A 2 -42.98 -39.58 -15.52
CA ARG A 2 -42.86 -39.55 -14.05
C ARG A 2 -41.47 -40.03 -13.67
N PHE A 3 -40.76 -39.29 -12.82
CA PHE A 3 -39.66 -39.85 -12.03
C PHE A 3 -40.20 -40.28 -10.66
N PRO A 4 -39.92 -41.50 -10.20
CA PRO A 4 -40.39 -41.99 -8.91
C PRO A 4 -39.57 -41.41 -7.76
N GLY A 5 -40.23 -41.23 -6.62
CA GLY A 5 -39.62 -40.86 -5.35
C GLY A 5 -38.90 -42.02 -4.66
N SER A 6 -38.31 -41.71 -3.50
CA SER A 6 -37.39 -42.49 -2.65
C SER A 6 -35.97 -42.55 -3.23
N VAL A 7 -34.91 -42.09 -2.56
CA VAL A 7 -34.52 -42.40 -1.18
C VAL A 7 -33.83 -41.18 -0.56
N LEU A 8 -34.52 -40.48 0.34
CA LEU A 8 -33.90 -39.62 1.35
C LEU A 8 -33.53 -40.51 2.53
N GLN A 9 -32.34 -41.09 2.54
CA GLN A 9 -31.75 -41.65 3.75
C GLN A 9 -30.21 -41.66 3.61
N GLY A 10 -29.56 -40.97 4.54
CA GLY A 10 -28.19 -41.27 4.96
C GLY A 10 -27.05 -40.78 4.08
N VAL A 11 -26.67 -39.51 4.20
CA VAL A 11 -25.24 -39.12 4.25
C VAL A 11 -25.09 -37.92 5.20
N GLN A 12 -25.14 -38.19 6.50
CA GLN A 12 -24.50 -37.31 7.49
C GLN A 12 -22.99 -37.61 7.49
N GLY A 13 -22.18 -36.54 7.43
CA GLY A 13 -20.73 -36.60 7.74
C GLY A 13 -19.82 -36.99 6.57
N GLY A 14 -19.38 -36.01 5.76
CA GLY A 14 -18.24 -36.25 4.84
C GLY A 14 -17.96 -35.16 3.81
N LYS A 15 -18.97 -34.40 3.37
CA LYS A 15 -18.79 -33.43 2.27
C LYS A 15 -18.06 -32.14 2.66
N GLY A 16 -18.14 -31.71 3.92
CA GLY A 16 -17.46 -30.51 4.39
C GLY A 16 -15.94 -30.64 4.46
N HIS A 17 -15.41 -31.84 4.72
CA HIS A 17 -13.98 -32.07 4.85
C HIS A 17 -13.28 -32.14 3.48
N TYR A 18 -13.90 -32.81 2.50
CA TYR A 18 -13.36 -32.90 1.13
C TYR A 18 -13.37 -31.55 0.39
N PHE A 19 -14.40 -30.72 0.62
CA PHE A 19 -14.47 -29.38 0.02
C PHE A 19 -13.42 -28.44 0.64
N ARG A 20 -13.17 -28.54 1.95
CA ARG A 20 -12.07 -27.81 2.64
C ARG A 20 -10.70 -28.22 2.13
N ILE A 21 -10.43 -29.52 2.01
CA ILE A 21 -9.13 -30.05 1.52
C ILE A 21 -8.93 -29.69 0.05
N GLY A 22 -9.97 -29.76 -0.78
CA GLY A 22 -9.92 -29.37 -2.18
C GLY A 22 -9.64 -27.88 -2.37
N CYS A 23 -10.33 -27.02 -1.62
CA CYS A 23 -10.10 -25.57 -1.65
C CYS A 23 -8.69 -25.21 -1.15
N GLN A 24 -8.23 -25.84 -0.07
CA GLN A 24 -6.90 -25.59 0.50
C GLN A 24 -5.77 -25.99 -0.45
N ARG A 25 -5.87 -27.16 -1.12
CA ARG A 25 -4.89 -27.55 -2.16
C ARG A 25 -4.89 -26.62 -3.37
N VAL A 26 -6.06 -26.11 -3.77
CA VAL A 26 -6.16 -25.12 -4.86
C VAL A 26 -5.49 -23.82 -4.44
N MET A 27 -5.76 -23.33 -3.22
CA MET A 27 -5.14 -22.13 -2.68
C MET A 27 -3.62 -22.28 -2.50
N GLU A 28 -3.13 -23.42 -2.01
CA GLU A 28 -1.69 -23.69 -1.92
C GLU A 28 -1.03 -23.73 -3.31
N ARG A 29 -1.69 -24.34 -4.30
CA ARG A 29 -1.18 -24.43 -5.67
C ARG A 29 -1.16 -23.06 -6.36
N LEU A 30 -2.22 -22.28 -6.22
CA LEU A 30 -2.31 -20.91 -6.73
C LEU A 30 -1.34 -19.99 -6.00
N GLY A 31 -1.24 -20.14 -4.67
CA GLY A 31 -0.29 -19.42 -3.83
C GLY A 31 1.15 -19.62 -4.32
N LYS A 32 1.58 -20.86 -4.52
CA LYS A 32 2.91 -21.16 -5.10
C LYS A 32 3.13 -20.55 -6.49
N GLN A 33 2.11 -20.50 -7.35
CA GLN A 33 2.21 -19.84 -8.66
C GLN A 33 2.28 -18.31 -8.57
N MET A 34 1.86 -17.74 -7.45
CA MET A 34 1.87 -16.32 -7.14
C MET A 34 3.04 -15.90 -6.23
N GLY A 35 3.86 -16.86 -5.78
CA GLY A 35 4.96 -16.63 -4.83
C GLY A 35 4.47 -16.37 -3.40
N ILE A 36 3.40 -17.05 -2.99
CA ILE A 36 2.76 -16.97 -1.67
C ILE A 36 3.02 -18.30 -0.95
N ASP A 37 3.74 -18.24 0.16
CA ASP A 37 4.29 -19.38 0.89
C ASP A 37 3.68 -19.58 2.29
N SER A 38 2.83 -18.66 2.77
CA SER A 38 2.20 -18.75 4.11
C SER A 38 0.75 -18.23 4.16
N ASP A 39 -0.01 -18.67 5.18
CA ASP A 39 -1.37 -18.17 5.46
C ASP A 39 -1.39 -16.65 5.68
N VAL A 40 -0.32 -16.11 6.28
CA VAL A 40 -0.12 -14.67 6.46
C VAL A 40 -0.06 -13.95 5.12
N GLU A 41 0.70 -14.49 4.17
CA GLU A 41 0.84 -13.90 2.84
C GLU A 41 -0.46 -13.98 2.02
N ILE A 42 -1.25 -15.04 2.19
CA ILE A 42 -2.60 -15.15 1.59
C ILE A 42 -3.50 -14.03 2.12
N GLU A 43 -3.53 -13.83 3.44
CA GLU A 43 -4.31 -12.76 4.07
C GLU A 43 -3.85 -11.39 3.58
N MET A 44 -2.53 -11.17 3.53
CA MET A 44 -1.96 -9.93 3.03
C MET A 44 -2.37 -9.64 1.60
N TYR A 45 -2.33 -10.65 0.74
CA TYR A 45 -2.78 -10.54 -0.65
C TYR A 45 -4.25 -10.16 -0.74
N GLY A 46 -5.12 -10.83 0.03
CA GLY A 46 -6.55 -10.52 0.09
C GLY A 46 -6.83 -9.07 0.49
N ARG A 47 -6.17 -8.59 1.55
CA ARG A 47 -6.30 -7.21 2.03
C ARG A 47 -5.78 -6.19 1.02
N MET A 48 -4.65 -6.49 0.37
CA MET A 48 -4.09 -5.66 -0.71
C MET A 48 -5.05 -5.55 -1.89
N MET A 49 -5.66 -6.66 -2.32
CA MET A 49 -6.60 -6.67 -3.44
C MET A 49 -7.87 -5.87 -3.13
N ILE A 50 -8.41 -5.97 -1.90
CA ILE A 50 -9.57 -5.16 -1.49
C ILE A 50 -9.23 -3.66 -1.53
N ALA A 51 -8.06 -3.29 -0.98
CA ALA A 51 -7.60 -1.91 -0.97
C ALA A 51 -7.32 -1.38 -2.38
N LEU A 52 -6.72 -2.20 -3.25
CA LEU A 52 -6.49 -1.86 -4.65
C LEU A 52 -7.80 -1.63 -5.40
N GLY A 53 -8.79 -2.52 -5.23
CA GLY A 53 -10.10 -2.35 -5.87
C GLY A 53 -10.76 -1.02 -5.50
N ALA A 54 -10.67 -0.61 -4.23
CA ALA A 54 -11.19 0.70 -3.80
C ALA A 54 -10.48 1.89 -4.49
N ILE A 55 -9.19 1.77 -4.81
CA ILE A 55 -8.46 2.77 -5.61
C ILE A 55 -8.94 2.74 -7.06
N GLU A 56 -9.01 1.57 -7.69
CA GLU A 56 -9.43 1.43 -9.11
C GLU A 56 -10.87 1.91 -9.34
N ASP A 57 -11.74 1.81 -8.34
CA ASP A 57 -13.12 2.30 -8.37
C ASP A 57 -13.24 3.83 -8.13
N CYS A 58 -12.17 4.52 -7.74
CA CYS A 58 -12.21 5.96 -7.43
C CYS A 58 -11.67 6.80 -8.59
N ARG A 59 -12.58 7.34 -9.41
CA ARG A 59 -12.22 8.20 -10.55
C ARG A 59 -11.38 9.41 -10.14
N GLU A 60 -11.73 10.05 -9.02
CA GLU A 60 -11.06 11.26 -8.52
C GLU A 60 -9.58 11.00 -8.21
N PHE A 61 -9.23 9.78 -7.81
CA PHE A 61 -7.85 9.40 -7.52
C PHE A 61 -6.95 9.47 -8.75
N ALA A 62 -7.50 9.41 -9.97
CA ALA A 62 -6.72 9.54 -11.20
C ALA A 62 -5.93 10.88 -11.26
N ALA A 63 -6.46 11.95 -10.69
CA ALA A 63 -5.79 13.25 -10.63
C ALA A 63 -4.65 13.31 -9.58
N PHE A 64 -4.56 12.31 -8.71
CA PHE A 64 -3.55 12.19 -7.65
C PHE A 64 -2.48 11.15 -8.00
N ILE A 65 -2.51 10.56 -9.20
CA ILE A 65 -1.46 9.66 -9.67
C ILE A 65 -0.32 10.50 -10.26
N PRO A 66 0.91 10.43 -9.70
CA PRO A 66 2.06 11.19 -10.19
C PRO A 66 2.59 10.61 -11.51
N GLU A 67 3.50 11.32 -12.19
CA GLU A 67 4.18 10.85 -13.41
C GLU A 67 4.97 9.57 -13.15
N VAL A 68 5.58 9.47 -11.95
CA VAL A 68 6.26 8.26 -11.48
C VAL A 68 5.29 7.13 -11.11
N ARG A 69 3.98 7.34 -11.22
CA ARG A 69 2.88 6.44 -10.87
C ARG A 69 2.76 6.18 -9.37
N THR A 70 1.56 5.80 -8.94
CA THR A 70 1.29 5.41 -7.55
C THR A 70 1.64 3.95 -7.34
N ASN A 71 2.23 3.62 -6.21
CA ASN A 71 2.35 2.25 -5.74
C ASN A 71 1.81 2.16 -4.31
N MET A 72 1.44 0.94 -3.93
CA MET A 72 1.04 0.58 -2.57
C MET A 72 1.99 -0.52 -2.12
N ALA A 73 2.73 -0.26 -1.05
CA ALA A 73 3.58 -1.24 -0.40
C ALA A 73 2.90 -1.72 0.89
N TYR A 74 2.92 -3.02 1.12
CA TYR A 74 2.39 -3.66 2.33
C TYR A 74 3.41 -4.68 2.85
N ALA A 75 4.07 -4.33 3.94
CA ALA A 75 5.13 -5.11 4.55
C ALA A 75 4.58 -6.22 5.45
N SER A 76 5.24 -7.38 5.40
CA SER A 76 4.96 -8.48 6.31
C SER A 76 5.28 -8.08 7.75
N PRO A 77 4.60 -8.64 8.76
CA PRO A 77 5.01 -8.47 10.15
C PRO A 77 6.48 -8.86 10.32
N GLY A 78 7.30 -7.96 10.86
CA GLY A 78 8.74 -8.18 11.03
C GLY A 78 9.57 -8.22 9.74
N ALA A 79 9.04 -7.69 8.63
CA ALA A 79 9.75 -7.56 7.37
C ALA A 79 11.10 -6.84 7.55
N LYS A 80 12.14 -7.34 6.87
CA LYS A 80 13.51 -6.81 6.97
C LYS A 80 14.06 -6.34 5.63
N THR A 81 13.55 -6.92 4.55
CA THR A 81 14.06 -6.69 3.20
C THR A 81 12.92 -6.33 2.26
N PRO A 82 13.20 -5.67 1.12
CA PRO A 82 12.18 -5.41 0.11
C PRO A 82 11.46 -6.67 -0.40
N ALA A 83 12.09 -7.84 -0.32
CA ALA A 83 11.47 -9.11 -0.68
C ALA A 83 10.30 -9.48 0.25
N ASP A 84 10.30 -9.00 1.50
CA ASP A 84 9.24 -9.25 2.49
C ASP A 84 8.04 -8.29 2.34
N VAL A 85 8.05 -7.45 1.30
CA VAL A 85 7.06 -6.39 1.07
C VAL A 85 6.27 -6.67 -0.20
N LEU A 86 4.95 -6.79 -0.05
CA LEU A 86 4.00 -6.92 -1.15
C LEU A 86 3.79 -5.55 -1.79
N ALA A 87 3.90 -5.45 -3.12
CA ALA A 87 3.59 -4.21 -3.85
C ALA A 87 3.02 -4.48 -5.23
N ILE A 88 2.48 -3.46 -5.90
CA ILE A 88 1.89 -3.59 -7.23
C ILE A 88 3.00 -3.59 -8.30
N GLU A 89 3.11 -4.68 -9.05
CA GLU A 89 4.02 -4.78 -10.18
C GLU A 89 3.61 -3.80 -11.29
N GLY A 90 4.56 -3.03 -11.82
CA GLY A 90 4.27 -2.01 -12.84
C GLY A 90 3.57 -0.73 -12.33
N ARG A 91 3.19 -0.70 -11.04
CA ARG A 91 2.50 0.42 -10.35
C ARG A 91 1.07 0.66 -10.86
N ILE A 92 0.39 1.62 -10.24
CA ILE A 92 -0.96 2.09 -10.59
C ILE A 92 -0.84 3.34 -11.45
N THR A 93 -1.43 3.31 -12.64
CA THR A 93 -1.43 4.38 -13.64
C THR A 93 -2.86 4.81 -13.97
N VAL A 94 -3.04 5.82 -14.82
CA VAL A 94 -4.36 6.19 -15.36
C VAL A 94 -4.59 5.51 -16.70
N VAL A 95 -5.73 4.82 -16.86
CA VAL A 95 -6.23 4.27 -18.12
C VAL A 95 -7.70 4.67 -18.28
N GLY A 96 -8.05 5.34 -19.39
CA GLY A 96 -9.43 5.79 -19.62
C GLY A 96 -9.98 6.75 -18.55
N GLY A 97 -9.10 7.51 -17.89
CA GLY A 97 -9.48 8.42 -16.81
C GLY A 97 -9.81 7.72 -15.48
N MET A 98 -9.42 6.45 -15.32
CA MET A 98 -9.57 5.67 -14.09
C MET A 98 -8.19 5.18 -13.61
N PRO A 99 -7.96 5.04 -12.30
CA PRO A 99 -6.80 4.33 -11.77
C PRO A 99 -6.82 2.87 -12.23
N HIS A 100 -5.65 2.35 -12.60
CA HIS A 100 -5.50 0.98 -13.06
C HIS A 100 -4.15 0.42 -12.66
N ALA A 101 -4.14 -0.75 -12.01
CA ALA A 101 -2.91 -1.48 -11.74
C ALA A 101 -2.35 -2.08 -13.04
N ALA A 102 -1.10 -1.77 -13.36
CA ALA A 102 -0.44 -2.32 -14.54
C ALA A 102 -0.12 -3.83 -14.41
N GLY A 103 -0.13 -4.34 -13.19
CA GLY A 103 0.21 -5.72 -12.87
C GLY A 103 -0.35 -6.15 -11.52
N ARG A 104 -0.12 -7.42 -11.18
CA ARG A 104 -0.60 -8.02 -9.93
C ARG A 104 0.27 -7.59 -8.73
N PRO A 105 -0.28 -7.64 -7.49
CA PRO A 105 0.55 -7.61 -6.30
C PRO A 105 1.59 -8.74 -6.33
N ARG A 106 2.84 -8.43 -5.96
CA ARG A 106 3.93 -9.40 -5.84
C ARG A 106 4.93 -8.92 -4.78
N PHE A 107 5.46 -9.87 -4.01
CA PHE A 107 6.54 -9.64 -3.06
C PHE A 107 7.82 -9.17 -3.79
N GLY A 108 8.47 -8.14 -3.25
CA GLY A 108 9.66 -7.55 -3.87
C GLY A 108 9.40 -6.76 -5.17
N ALA A 109 8.14 -6.43 -5.49
CA ALA A 109 7.82 -5.69 -6.72
C ALA A 109 8.20 -4.20 -6.67
N SER A 110 8.45 -3.63 -5.48
CA SER A 110 8.81 -2.22 -5.31
C SER A 110 10.08 -2.06 -4.51
N GLY A 111 11.14 -1.52 -5.12
CA GLY A 111 12.39 -1.24 -4.40
C GLY A 111 12.35 0.06 -3.58
N HIS A 112 11.73 1.12 -4.10
CA HIS A 112 11.75 2.44 -3.47
C HIS A 112 10.77 2.52 -2.28
N LEU A 113 9.49 2.21 -2.53
CA LEU A 113 8.46 2.33 -1.50
C LEU A 113 8.62 1.27 -0.41
N ALA A 114 9.14 0.08 -0.73
CA ALA A 114 9.47 -0.94 0.28
C ALA A 114 10.56 -0.46 1.23
N ARG A 115 11.65 0.12 0.73
CA ARG A 115 12.71 0.66 1.61
C ARG A 115 12.19 1.80 2.49
N PHE A 116 11.27 2.62 1.98
CA PHE A 116 10.65 3.67 2.76
C PHE A 116 9.82 3.11 3.93
N VAL A 117 8.88 2.18 3.66
CA VAL A 117 8.06 1.60 4.73
C VAL A 117 8.89 0.79 5.72
N LEU A 118 9.90 0.05 5.24
CA LEU A 118 10.85 -0.66 6.11
C LEU A 118 11.64 0.29 7.00
N GLY A 119 12.01 1.47 6.49
CA GLY A 119 12.65 2.51 7.28
C GLY A 119 11.77 3.00 8.42
N ILE A 120 10.47 3.21 8.17
CA ILE A 120 9.51 3.59 9.21
C ILE A 120 9.34 2.45 10.24
N MET A 121 9.26 1.20 9.77
CA MET A 121 9.08 0.02 10.62
C MET A 121 10.22 -0.24 11.61
N GLN A 122 11.40 0.36 11.41
CA GLN A 122 12.51 0.22 12.36
C GLN A 122 12.14 0.76 13.74
N ASP A 123 11.43 1.90 13.78
CA ASP A 123 10.99 2.54 15.01
C ASP A 123 9.49 2.31 15.29
N HIS A 124 8.69 2.13 14.24
CA HIS A 124 7.23 1.97 14.29
C HIS A 124 6.77 0.70 13.56
N PRO A 125 7.00 -0.50 14.13
CA PRO A 125 6.73 -1.79 13.48
C PRO A 125 5.26 -2.03 13.13
N GLU A 126 4.33 -1.29 13.74
CA GLU A 126 2.91 -1.29 13.43
C GLU A 126 2.60 -0.65 12.08
N ILE A 127 3.43 0.25 11.57
CA ILE A 127 3.22 0.96 10.29
C ILE A 127 3.77 0.12 9.14
N ARG A 128 2.90 -0.63 8.48
CA ARG A 128 3.30 -1.61 7.45
C ARG A 128 2.86 -1.23 6.04
N VAL A 129 2.11 -0.15 5.87
CA VAL A 129 1.60 0.31 4.57
C VAL A 129 2.17 1.67 4.23
N ALA A 130 2.57 1.83 2.97
CA ALA A 130 2.91 3.11 2.37
C ALA A 130 2.29 3.22 0.98
N ILE A 131 1.70 4.38 0.67
CA ILE A 131 1.09 4.66 -0.63
C ILE A 131 1.54 6.05 -1.09
N ASN A 132 2.17 6.12 -2.27
CA ASN A 132 2.61 7.41 -2.81
C ASN A 132 1.57 8.03 -3.75
N PHE A 133 1.43 9.35 -3.71
CA PHE A 133 0.50 10.11 -4.54
C PHE A 133 1.08 11.48 -4.90
N SER A 134 0.61 12.07 -6.00
CA SER A 134 1.04 13.38 -6.48
C SER A 134 0.67 14.46 -5.46
N SER A 135 1.53 15.44 -5.26
CA SER A 135 1.33 16.47 -4.24
C SER A 135 1.84 17.83 -4.65
N PRO A 136 1.13 18.51 -5.57
CA PRO A 136 1.50 19.86 -5.95
C PRO A 136 1.52 20.80 -4.73
N PRO A 137 2.21 21.96 -4.81
CA PRO A 137 2.38 22.87 -3.67
C PRO A 137 1.07 23.31 -2.99
N ASP A 138 -0.04 23.46 -3.72
CA ASP A 138 -1.36 23.73 -3.15
C ASP A 138 -1.86 22.57 -2.27
N LEU A 139 -1.78 21.33 -2.79
CA LEU A 139 -2.18 20.15 -2.04
C LEU A 139 -1.34 19.98 -0.76
N ILE A 140 -0.02 20.24 -0.81
CA ILE A 140 0.84 20.16 0.38
C ILE A 140 0.37 21.13 1.48
N GLN A 141 0.05 22.38 1.11
CA GLN A 141 -0.44 23.37 2.07
C GLN A 141 -1.79 22.97 2.65
N TRP A 142 -2.69 22.44 1.81
CA TRP A 142 -3.97 21.94 2.29
C TRP A 142 -3.82 20.71 3.18
N LEU A 143 -2.94 19.76 2.84
CA LEU A 143 -2.65 18.58 3.65
C LEU A 143 -2.10 18.94 5.03
N GLU A 144 -1.25 19.97 5.11
CA GLU A 144 -0.75 20.46 6.39
C GLU A 144 -1.90 20.96 7.28
N TRP A 145 -2.80 21.77 6.72
CA TRP A 145 -4.01 22.20 7.44
C TRP A 145 -4.90 21.01 7.84
N TYR A 146 -5.14 20.08 6.90
CA TYR A 146 -5.98 18.91 7.10
C TYR A 146 -5.47 18.02 8.23
N CYS A 147 -4.17 17.73 8.22
CA CYS A 147 -3.54 16.90 9.25
C CYS A 147 -3.59 17.56 10.62
N ARG A 148 -3.44 18.89 10.71
CA ARG A 148 -3.63 19.63 11.97
C ARG A 148 -5.06 19.49 12.51
N GLN A 149 -6.08 19.50 11.65
CA GLN A 149 -7.48 19.29 12.09
C GLN A 149 -7.72 17.87 12.62
N LYS A 150 -6.97 16.88 12.12
CA LYS A 150 -7.10 15.46 12.49
C LYS A 150 -6.14 15.02 13.60
N ASP A 151 -5.29 15.91 14.10
CA ASP A 151 -4.13 15.59 14.94
C ASP A 151 -3.25 14.46 14.35
N TRP A 152 -3.08 14.51 13.03
CA TRP A 152 -2.24 13.56 12.30
C TRP A 152 -0.80 14.09 12.21
N PRO A 153 0.21 13.30 12.63
CA PRO A 153 1.61 13.66 12.46
C PRO A 153 1.93 13.88 10.97
N PHE A 154 2.43 15.07 10.64
CA PHE A 154 2.69 15.50 9.28
C PHE A 154 4.14 15.94 9.15
N ALA A 155 4.85 15.41 8.17
CA ALA A 155 6.25 15.75 7.91
C ALA A 155 6.42 16.31 6.50
N VAL A 156 7.25 17.34 6.36
CA VAL A 156 7.71 17.84 5.06
C VAL A 156 9.21 17.64 4.97
N ILE A 157 9.62 16.89 3.95
CA ILE A 157 11.02 16.56 3.69
C ILE A 157 11.59 17.53 2.65
N ASP A 158 12.74 18.09 2.98
CA ASP A 158 13.55 18.89 2.07
C ASP A 158 14.81 18.09 1.71
N ARG A 159 14.95 17.72 0.44
CA ARG A 159 16.08 16.90 -0.04
C ARG A 159 17.42 17.61 0.06
N SER A 160 17.43 18.95 0.17
CA SER A 160 18.68 19.70 0.39
C SER A 160 19.31 19.39 1.76
N GLU A 161 18.50 18.94 2.72
CA GLU A 161 18.94 18.52 4.07
C GLU A 161 19.60 17.13 4.07
N GLU A 162 19.50 16.36 2.96
CA GLU A 162 20.19 15.07 2.83
C GLU A 162 21.69 15.32 2.66
N SER A 163 22.47 14.96 3.69
CA SER A 163 23.93 15.11 3.68
C SER A 163 24.57 14.35 2.50
N THR A 164 25.58 14.95 1.87
CA THR A 164 26.17 14.47 0.61
C THR A 164 26.79 13.07 0.70
N GLY A 165 27.17 12.60 1.90
CA GLY A 165 27.77 11.29 2.11
C GLY A 165 26.83 10.10 1.88
N GLY A 166 25.52 10.30 1.99
CA GLY A 166 24.51 9.24 1.81
C GLY A 166 24.04 9.05 0.37
N ARG A 167 24.10 10.09 -0.48
CA ARG A 167 23.44 10.13 -1.80
C ARG A 167 23.92 9.07 -2.81
N ASN A 168 25.12 8.50 -2.60
CA ASN A 168 25.75 7.54 -3.52
C ASN A 168 25.48 6.06 -3.16
N ILE A 169 24.79 5.78 -2.05
CA ILE A 169 24.43 4.42 -1.65
C ILE A 169 23.01 4.12 -2.16
N GLU A 170 22.85 3.06 -2.95
CA GLU A 170 21.53 2.71 -3.47
C GLU A 170 20.55 2.40 -2.33
N GLY A 171 19.48 3.19 -2.24
CA GLY A 171 18.42 3.02 -1.24
C GLY A 171 18.59 3.80 0.06
N SER A 172 19.73 4.47 0.28
CA SER A 172 19.97 5.30 1.48
C SER A 172 18.98 6.46 1.61
N THR A 173 18.59 7.07 0.50
CA THR A 173 17.68 8.22 0.49
C THR A 173 16.31 7.85 1.04
N MET A 174 15.77 6.67 0.74
CA MET A 174 14.45 6.28 1.27
C MET A 174 14.50 6.03 2.77
N SER A 175 15.53 5.36 3.25
CA SER A 175 15.73 5.13 4.69
C SER A 175 15.96 6.44 5.43
N TRP A 176 16.75 7.36 4.86
CA TRP A 176 16.94 8.70 5.40
C TRP A 176 15.64 9.49 5.47
N LYS A 177 14.82 9.49 4.40
CA LYS A 177 13.51 10.17 4.41
C LYS A 177 12.58 9.63 5.49
N ALA A 178 12.59 8.31 5.72
CA ALA A 178 11.79 7.69 6.77
C ALA A 178 12.23 8.18 8.16
N ALA A 179 13.53 8.10 8.46
CA ALA A 179 14.10 8.57 9.73
C ALA A 179 13.87 10.08 9.93
N GLU A 180 14.05 10.87 8.88
CA GLU A 180 13.85 12.32 8.92
C GLU A 180 12.37 12.68 9.14
N ALA A 181 11.44 11.93 8.54
CA ALA A 181 10.02 12.12 8.78
C ALA A 181 9.66 11.88 10.26
N ILE A 182 10.15 10.78 10.85
CA ILE A 182 9.95 10.44 12.26
C ILE A 182 10.52 11.53 13.18
N ARG A 183 11.74 11.98 12.88
CA ARG A 183 12.39 13.06 13.64
C ARG A 183 11.57 14.35 13.60
N LYS A 184 11.05 14.73 12.42
CA LYS A 184 10.23 15.94 12.25
C LYS A 184 8.85 15.83 12.91
N THR A 185 8.35 14.62 13.16
CA THR A 185 7.11 14.38 13.90
C THR A 185 7.30 14.18 15.40
N GLY A 186 8.50 14.46 15.93
CA GLY A 186 8.81 14.30 17.36
C GLY A 186 8.76 12.84 17.79
N ASP A 187 9.32 11.95 16.97
CA ASP A 187 9.38 10.50 17.17
C ASP A 187 8.01 9.80 17.21
N ARG A 188 6.95 10.50 16.76
CA ARG A 188 5.65 9.87 16.46
C ARG A 188 5.69 9.26 15.07
N ALA A 189 4.99 8.14 14.88
CA ALA A 189 4.75 7.58 13.56
C ALA A 189 4.11 8.64 12.64
N PRO A 190 4.76 9.02 11.52
CA PRO A 190 4.19 9.98 10.58
C PRO A 190 2.90 9.39 9.99
N LYS A 191 1.92 10.25 9.67
CA LYS A 191 0.73 9.85 8.91
C LYS A 191 0.88 10.16 7.43
N ILE A 192 1.35 11.37 7.13
CA ILE A 192 1.63 11.83 5.77
C ILE A 192 3.01 12.48 5.75
N ILE A 193 3.80 12.10 4.75
CA ILE A 193 5.13 12.63 4.49
C ILE A 193 5.12 13.26 3.11
N CYS A 194 5.38 14.56 3.03
CA CYS A 194 5.43 15.30 1.77
C CYS A 194 6.88 15.54 1.36
N ASP A 195 7.24 15.13 0.15
CA ASP A 195 8.49 15.51 -0.49
C ASP A 195 8.19 16.65 -1.46
N ARG A 196 8.76 17.83 -1.22
CA ARG A 196 8.55 19.03 -2.05
C ARG A 196 9.13 18.89 -3.47
N GLY A 197 9.79 17.78 -3.77
CA GLY A 197 10.50 17.61 -5.02
C GLY A 197 11.83 18.35 -5.00
N ASP A 198 12.42 18.48 -6.19
CA ASP A 198 13.70 19.15 -6.45
C ASP A 198 13.71 19.54 -7.93
N PHE A 199 14.74 20.22 -8.41
CA PHE A 199 14.85 20.54 -9.84
C PHE A 199 14.73 19.27 -10.70
N GLY A 200 13.68 19.19 -11.52
CA GLY A 200 13.36 18.02 -12.35
C GLY A 200 12.77 16.81 -11.60
N LYS A 201 12.33 16.97 -10.34
CA LYS A 201 11.67 15.90 -9.56
C LYS A 201 10.29 16.36 -9.10
N GLU A 202 9.26 15.62 -9.50
CA GLU A 202 7.88 15.87 -9.10
C GLU A 202 7.73 15.81 -7.57
N PRO A 203 6.99 16.76 -6.96
CA PRO A 203 6.54 16.66 -5.58
C PRO A 203 5.62 15.45 -5.37
N VAL A 204 5.96 14.60 -4.40
CA VAL A 204 5.24 13.36 -4.12
C VAL A 204 5.06 13.25 -2.61
N SER A 205 3.86 12.89 -2.18
CA SER A 205 3.61 12.52 -0.78
C SER A 205 3.45 11.03 -0.63
N VAL A 206 3.64 10.57 0.60
CA VAL A 206 3.37 9.20 1.03
C VAL A 206 2.45 9.25 2.22
N ILE A 207 1.30 8.59 2.13
CA ILE A 207 0.48 8.26 3.30
C ILE A 207 0.90 6.89 3.82
N VAL A 208 0.98 6.75 5.14
CA VAL A 208 1.33 5.48 5.78
C VAL A 208 0.27 5.05 6.80
N GLY A 209 0.27 3.78 7.13
CA GLY A 209 -0.65 3.22 8.10
C GLY A 209 -0.40 1.74 8.39
N PRO A 210 -1.19 1.14 9.29
CA PRO A 210 -0.97 -0.23 9.72
C PRO A 210 -1.51 -1.28 8.74
N GLU A 211 -2.59 -0.96 8.02
CA GLU A 211 -3.36 -1.88 7.19
C GLU A 211 -3.77 -1.23 5.87
N PRO A 212 -3.82 -1.97 4.75
CA PRO A 212 -4.00 -1.35 3.43
C PRO A 212 -5.41 -0.80 3.25
N ILE A 213 -6.42 -1.48 3.76
CA ILE A 213 -7.83 -1.07 3.62
C ILE A 213 -8.09 0.25 4.34
N SER A 214 -7.65 0.40 5.60
CA SER A 214 -7.83 1.65 6.35
C SER A 214 -7.01 2.79 5.75
N THR A 215 -5.77 2.53 5.38
CA THR A 215 -4.88 3.54 4.78
C THR A 215 -5.41 4.05 3.44
N VAL A 216 -5.94 3.17 2.59
CA VAL A 216 -6.65 3.57 1.35
C VAL A 216 -7.91 4.34 1.67
N THR A 217 -8.71 3.91 2.66
CA THR A 217 -9.94 4.63 3.03
C THR A 217 -9.65 6.07 3.43
N GLU A 218 -8.61 6.30 4.21
CA GLU A 218 -8.15 7.64 4.60
C GLU A 218 -7.63 8.43 3.40
N LEU A 219 -6.83 7.82 2.54
CA LEU A 219 -6.35 8.44 1.30
C LEU A 219 -7.50 8.87 0.37
N LEU A 220 -8.49 8.01 0.18
CA LEU A 220 -9.65 8.35 -0.66
C LEU A 220 -10.55 9.41 -0.01
N SER A 221 -10.58 9.50 1.33
CA SER A 221 -11.22 10.61 2.03
C SER A 221 -10.54 11.94 1.72
N ILE A 222 -9.21 11.98 1.78
CA ILE A 222 -8.40 13.15 1.40
C ILE A 222 -8.69 13.56 -0.04
N VAL A 223 -8.62 12.60 -0.97
CA VAL A 223 -8.89 12.85 -2.39
C VAL A 223 -10.27 13.46 -2.62
N ARG A 224 -11.31 12.85 -2.06
CA ARG A 224 -12.69 13.33 -2.23
C ARG A 224 -12.93 14.69 -1.58
N GLU A 225 -12.30 14.97 -0.45
CA GLU A 225 -12.46 16.24 0.25
C GLU A 225 -11.74 17.38 -0.50
N TYR A 226 -10.51 17.13 -0.97
CA TYR A 226 -9.77 18.09 -1.77
C TYR A 226 -10.44 18.36 -3.12
N SER A 227 -10.97 17.32 -3.80
CA SER A 227 -11.64 17.48 -5.09
C SER A 227 -12.98 18.24 -5.04
N ARG A 228 -13.53 18.49 -3.84
CA ARG A 228 -14.76 19.30 -3.66
C ARG A 228 -14.49 20.78 -3.44
N ARG A 229 -13.23 21.14 -3.25
CA ARG A 229 -12.78 22.49 -2.93
C ARG A 229 -12.72 23.36 -4.18
#